data_AF-T1PIJ6-F1
#
_entry.id   AF-T1PIJ6-F1
#
_cell.length_a   1.000
_cell.length_b   1.000
_cell.length_c   1.000
_cell.angle_alpha   90.00
_cell.angle_beta   90.00
_cell.angle_gamma   90.00
#
_symmetry.space_group_name_H-M   'P 1'
#
loop_
_entity.id
_entity.type
_entity.pdbx_description
1 polymer ?
#
loop_
_entity_poly.entity_id
_entity_poly.type
_entity_poly.pdbx_seq_one_letter_code
_entity_poly.pdbx_strand_id
1 'polypeptide(L)'
;MAIGMHSLQKTKFAALSRSVCGIAGKTLIINFPGSEKAVVECFYYIKDLLPHALHLINNDLALVRKTHEKLQGSGVAQSPTPHVCPHKTGKGDGVDRNSPYPMLPVNEALNLILQTVKTQETLPNLLKNFKSPVDIPPFRASIKDGYAMKSSGFSGSKKVIGYISAGDSIISDDFEEDECYKINTGAPVPLKADCVVQVEDTKLLKTKKNGQEDLVEILVEPKKDLDIRPLGCDLSKNSPLFPSVDLSPVVVKSLMASVGHAVPLHKPLVAVISTGSELLDPQDYPIEGKIYDSNTTMLRQLLQYFGFECFVTKVLSDDFEEVFETLSSIYDEVDFVICSGGVSMGDKDFIKPVLQKLGFQLLVGRVNMKPGKPMTFAAKGDKYFFGLPGNPVSAFVCFHLFALPAVRWCSGWTQEKCMLPVVQVILENQSVPLDPRPEYMRATITSRNGQLYASITGNQMSSRLQSIVGADVLVHLPARTETKTEAKAGDILPASVLRYDFITKYE
;
A
#
# COMPACT_ATOMS: atom_id res chain seq x y z
N MET A 1 -45.55 24.42 19.13
CA MET A 1 -46.04 23.31 18.28
C MET A 1 -46.71 22.20 19.10
N ALA A 2 -46.09 21.70 20.18
CA ALA A 2 -46.63 20.58 20.97
C ALA A 2 -48.02 20.84 21.61
N ILE A 3 -48.25 22.02 22.21
CA ILE A 3 -49.57 22.42 22.78
C ILE A 3 -50.67 22.42 21.70
N GLY A 4 -50.37 22.96 20.52
CA GLY A 4 -51.32 23.01 19.39
C GLY A 4 -51.68 21.63 18.87
N MET A 5 -50.69 20.74 18.72
CA MET A 5 -50.93 19.34 18.29
C MET A 5 -51.74 18.54 19.31
N HIS A 6 -51.47 18.71 20.61
CA HIS A 6 -52.26 18.04 21.65
C HIS A 6 -53.70 18.55 21.68
N SER A 7 -53.90 19.87 21.57
CA SER A 7 -55.23 20.49 21.56
C SER A 7 -56.08 20.05 20.36
N LEU A 8 -55.45 19.84 19.19
CA LEU A 8 -56.11 19.33 17.98
C LEU A 8 -56.68 17.91 18.15
N GLN A 9 -56.12 17.09 19.05
CA GLN A 9 -56.68 15.77 19.37
C GLN A 9 -57.99 15.85 20.17
N LYS A 10 -58.26 16.99 20.81
CA LYS A 10 -59.45 17.20 21.66
C LYS A 10 -60.55 17.95 20.94
N THR A 11 -60.19 18.87 20.05
CA THR A 11 -61.16 19.64 19.26
C THR A 11 -60.55 20.17 17.98
N LYS A 12 -61.28 20.05 16.87
CA LYS A 12 -60.89 20.63 15.58
C LYS A 12 -60.74 22.16 15.62
N PHE A 13 -61.43 22.84 16.55
CA PHE A 13 -61.35 24.29 16.72
C PHE A 13 -60.01 24.77 17.29
N ALA A 14 -59.20 23.86 17.84
CA ALA A 14 -57.84 24.18 18.28
C ALA A 14 -56.92 24.61 17.13
N ALA A 15 -57.28 24.33 15.86
CA ALA A 15 -56.56 24.87 14.69
C ALA A 15 -56.52 26.41 14.68
N LEU A 16 -57.44 27.07 15.40
CA LEU A 16 -57.52 28.52 15.51
C LEU A 16 -56.71 29.07 16.70
N SER A 17 -56.11 28.23 17.55
CA SER A 17 -55.37 28.68 18.72
C SER A 17 -53.94 29.10 18.39
N ARG A 18 -53.57 30.34 18.73
CA ARG A 18 -52.21 30.91 18.53
C ARG A 18 -51.28 30.56 19.70
N SER A 19 -51.12 29.28 20.02
CA SER A 19 -50.24 28.85 21.09
C SER A 19 -48.78 29.07 20.69
N VAL A 20 -48.19 30.13 21.26
CA VAL A 20 -46.79 30.53 21.06
C VAL A 20 -46.05 30.38 22.39
N CYS A 21 -44.82 29.90 22.32
CA CYS A 21 -43.89 29.93 23.44
C CYS A 21 -42.58 30.54 22.96
N GLY A 22 -41.91 31.27 23.84
CA GLY A 22 -40.65 31.93 23.53
C GLY A 22 -39.82 32.20 24.78
N ILE A 23 -38.59 32.65 24.57
CA ILE A 23 -37.65 32.98 25.64
C ILE A 23 -37.25 34.44 25.45
N ALA A 24 -37.33 35.23 26.52
CA ALA A 24 -36.84 36.59 26.58
C ALA A 24 -35.83 36.69 27.73
N GLY A 25 -34.53 36.71 27.41
CA GLY A 25 -33.47 36.64 28.41
C GLY A 25 -33.56 35.35 29.24
N LYS A 26 -33.77 35.49 30.55
CA LYS A 26 -33.95 34.35 31.48
C LYS A 26 -35.43 33.99 31.74
N THR A 27 -36.35 34.52 30.95
CA THR A 27 -37.80 34.33 31.16
C THR A 27 -38.39 33.43 30.08
N LEU A 28 -39.06 32.36 30.51
CA LEU A 28 -39.89 31.51 29.65
C LEU A 28 -41.31 32.09 29.55
N ILE A 29 -41.76 32.39 28.33
CA ILE A 29 -43.10 32.91 28.06
C ILE A 29 -43.92 31.80 27.39
N ILE A 30 -45.07 31.45 27.95
CA ILE A 30 -45.98 30.42 27.43
C ILE A 30 -47.37 30.99 27.32
N ASN A 31 -47.90 31.05 26.09
CA ASN A 31 -49.28 31.48 25.86
C ASN A 31 -50.24 30.28 25.85
N PHE A 32 -51.17 30.26 26.79
CA PHE A 32 -52.23 29.24 26.86
C PHE A 32 -53.52 29.70 26.17
N PRO A 33 -54.40 28.77 25.75
CA PRO A 33 -55.72 29.12 25.23
C PRO A 33 -56.58 29.83 26.29
N GLY A 34 -57.59 30.58 25.85
CA GLY A 34 -58.37 31.45 26.75
C GLY A 34 -59.38 30.75 27.67
N SER A 35 -59.67 29.46 27.51
CA SER A 35 -60.61 28.75 28.38
C SER A 35 -59.88 27.98 29.49
N GLU A 36 -60.40 28.05 30.71
CA GLU A 36 -59.80 27.40 31.89
C GLU A 36 -59.54 25.90 31.67
N LYS A 37 -60.53 25.20 31.11
CA LYS A 37 -60.40 23.78 30.74
C LYS A 37 -59.19 23.55 29.82
N ALA A 38 -59.01 24.38 28.79
CA ALA A 38 -57.91 24.23 27.84
C ALA A 38 -56.55 24.62 28.46
N VAL A 39 -56.52 25.61 29.36
CA VAL A 39 -55.30 25.96 30.13
C VAL A 39 -54.85 24.76 30.94
N VAL A 40 -55.76 24.15 31.71
CA VAL A 40 -55.46 22.98 32.56
C VAL A 40 -54.93 21.83 31.71
N GLU A 41 -55.65 21.46 30.65
CA GLU A 41 -55.24 20.37 29.74
C GLU A 41 -53.86 20.63 29.12
N CYS A 42 -53.61 21.84 28.62
CA CYS A 42 -52.34 22.20 28.00
C CYS A 42 -51.19 22.28 29.01
N PHE A 43 -51.44 22.78 30.22
CA PHE A 43 -50.44 22.89 31.27
C PHE A 43 -49.98 21.51 31.74
N TYR A 44 -50.92 20.60 32.01
CA TYR A 44 -50.59 19.23 32.41
C TYR A 44 -49.77 18.47 31.38
N TYR A 45 -49.96 18.78 30.09
CA TYR A 45 -49.19 18.20 29.01
C TYR A 45 -47.71 18.65 29.00
N ILE A 46 -47.43 19.89 29.43
CA ILE A 46 -46.06 20.44 29.39
C ILE A 46 -45.37 20.53 30.76
N LYS A 47 -46.10 20.32 31.87
CA LYS A 47 -45.60 20.56 33.23
C LYS A 47 -44.27 19.85 33.52
N ASP A 48 -44.07 18.65 32.98
CA ASP A 48 -42.89 17.84 33.22
C ASP A 48 -41.67 18.32 32.40
N LEU A 49 -41.91 19.15 31.37
CA LEU A 49 -40.87 19.81 30.56
C LEU A 49 -40.38 21.11 31.20
N LEU A 50 -41.22 21.77 32.00
CA LEU A 50 -40.93 23.09 32.56
C LEU A 50 -39.64 23.14 33.40
N PRO A 51 -39.35 22.16 34.29
CA PRO A 51 -38.10 22.18 35.06
C PRO A 51 -36.85 22.16 34.18
N HIS A 52 -36.83 21.32 33.15
CA HIS A 52 -35.69 21.24 32.24
C HIS A 52 -35.52 22.51 31.39
N ALA A 53 -36.64 23.07 30.90
CA ALA A 53 -36.65 24.33 30.17
C ALA A 53 -36.07 25.48 31.02
N LEU A 54 -36.43 25.54 32.31
CA LEU A 54 -35.89 26.53 33.24
C LEU A 54 -34.39 26.31 33.53
N HIS A 55 -33.93 25.07 33.71
CA HIS A 55 -32.51 24.77 33.89
C HIS A 55 -31.66 25.21 32.67
N LEU A 56 -32.17 25.01 31.45
CA LEU A 56 -31.51 25.45 30.22
C LEU A 56 -31.43 26.98 30.13
N ILE A 57 -32.52 27.68 30.45
CA ILE A 57 -32.60 29.14 30.41
C ILE A 57 -31.68 29.79 31.47
N ASN A 58 -31.49 29.12 32.61
CA ASN A 58 -30.59 29.58 33.69
C ASN A 58 -29.13 29.13 33.54
N ASN A 59 -28.83 28.29 32.55
CA ASN A 59 -27.50 27.68 32.33
C ASN A 59 -27.02 26.82 33.51
N ASP A 60 -27.93 26.13 34.19
CA ASP A 60 -27.65 25.24 35.33
C ASP A 60 -27.10 23.88 34.85
N LEU A 61 -25.86 23.88 34.35
CA LEU A 61 -25.22 22.76 33.66
C LEU A 61 -25.24 21.44 34.46
N ALA A 62 -25.16 21.49 35.78
CA ALA A 62 -25.23 20.31 36.64
C ALA A 62 -26.62 19.63 36.63
N LEU A 63 -27.69 20.43 36.64
CA LEU A 63 -29.07 19.94 36.59
C LEU A 63 -29.48 19.52 35.17
N VAL A 64 -28.95 20.20 34.15
CA VAL A 64 -29.07 19.80 32.74
C VAL A 64 -28.43 18.43 32.52
N ARG A 65 -27.19 18.22 32.98
CA ARG A 65 -26.49 16.92 32.90
C ARG A 65 -27.23 15.82 33.65
N LYS A 66 -27.68 16.06 34.89
CA LYS A 66 -28.47 15.09 35.67
C LYS A 66 -29.80 14.71 34.98
N THR A 67 -30.44 15.65 34.30
CA THR A 67 -31.66 15.39 33.52
C THR A 67 -31.34 14.56 32.27
N HIS A 68 -30.23 14.87 31.59
CA HIS A 68 -29.75 14.11 30.42
C HIS A 68 -29.29 12.71 30.79
N GLU A 69 -28.62 12.51 31.93
CA GLU A 69 -28.23 11.19 32.45
C GLU A 69 -29.44 10.33 32.81
N LYS A 70 -30.49 10.92 33.43
CA LYS A 70 -31.76 10.22 33.68
C LYS A 70 -32.52 9.86 32.41
N LEU A 71 -32.45 10.69 31.37
CA LEU A 71 -33.06 10.43 30.06
C LEU A 71 -32.21 9.51 29.16
N GLN A 72 -30.90 9.41 29.41
CA GLN A 72 -29.97 8.49 28.74
C GLN A 72 -29.99 7.08 29.35
N GLY A 73 -30.67 6.89 30.49
CA GLY A 73 -31.23 5.60 30.90
C GLY A 73 -32.44 5.27 30.03
N SER A 74 -32.30 4.28 29.16
CA SER A 74 -33.24 3.83 28.12
C SER A 74 -33.51 4.81 26.96
N GLY A 75 -32.76 4.62 25.86
CA GLY A 75 -33.26 4.93 24.51
C GLY A 75 -33.16 6.39 24.07
N VAL A 76 -31.95 6.79 23.69
CA VAL A 76 -31.51 8.06 23.07
C VAL A 76 -32.53 8.76 22.14
N ALA A 77 -32.80 10.04 22.47
CA ALA A 77 -33.54 11.02 21.68
C ALA A 77 -32.77 11.60 20.47
N GLN A 78 -33.50 12.08 19.44
CA GLN A 78 -33.04 12.96 18.35
C GLN A 78 -33.90 14.24 18.31
N SER A 79 -33.34 15.43 18.02
CA SER A 79 -33.44 16.24 16.75
C SER A 79 -33.06 17.71 17.08
N PRO A 80 -32.71 18.64 16.12
CA PRO A 80 -33.09 18.73 14.70
C PRO A 80 -31.97 19.05 13.68
N THR A 81 -32.33 18.90 12.40
CA THR A 81 -31.51 18.69 11.18
C THR A 81 -30.82 17.32 11.17
N PRO A 82 -30.97 16.49 10.10
CA PRO A 82 -30.41 15.14 10.11
C PRO A 82 -28.90 15.26 9.90
N HIS A 83 -28.18 15.56 10.98
CA HIS A 83 -26.76 15.23 11.06
C HIS A 83 -26.69 13.70 11.00
N VAL A 84 -26.45 13.19 9.79
CA VAL A 84 -26.09 11.78 9.59
C VAL A 84 -24.74 11.61 10.30
N CYS A 85 -24.78 11.04 11.50
CA CYS A 85 -23.57 10.79 12.25
C CYS A 85 -22.70 9.82 11.45
N PRO A 86 -21.50 10.21 10.98
CA PRO A 86 -20.71 9.38 10.09
C PRO A 86 -20.28 8.06 10.72
N HIS A 87 -20.40 7.93 12.05
CA HIS A 87 -20.07 6.76 12.87
C HIS A 87 -21.25 5.83 13.15
N LYS A 88 -22.51 6.24 12.96
CA LYS A 88 -23.65 5.37 13.25
C LYS A 88 -23.71 4.23 12.22
N THR A 89 -23.86 3.01 12.73
CA THR A 89 -24.31 1.85 11.96
C THR A 89 -25.82 1.80 12.04
N GLY A 90 -26.45 1.46 10.92
CA GLY A 90 -27.89 1.37 10.80
C GLY A 90 -28.32 0.17 9.97
N LYS A 91 -29.57 0.16 9.52
CA LYS A 91 -30.05 -0.83 8.55
C LYS A 91 -29.61 -0.50 7.12
N GLY A 92 -29.28 0.76 6.84
CA GLY A 92 -28.92 1.21 5.49
C GLY A 92 -30.07 1.18 4.49
N ASP A 93 -31.31 1.28 4.97
CA ASP A 93 -32.51 1.30 4.14
C ASP A 93 -32.98 2.75 3.88
N GLY A 94 -34.03 2.93 3.08
CA GLY A 94 -34.56 4.26 2.72
C GLY A 94 -35.03 5.11 3.91
N VAL A 95 -35.20 4.52 5.11
CA VAL A 95 -35.61 5.21 6.34
C VAL A 95 -34.39 5.49 7.22
N ASP A 96 -33.48 4.52 7.34
CA ASP A 96 -32.23 4.61 8.07
C ASP A 96 -31.05 4.89 7.14
N ARG A 97 -30.80 6.19 6.91
CA ARG A 97 -29.69 6.70 6.08
C ARG A 97 -28.29 6.44 6.65
N ASN A 98 -28.16 5.59 7.68
CA ASN A 98 -26.88 5.13 8.20
C ASN A 98 -26.50 3.79 7.56
N SER A 99 -25.29 3.71 7.03
CA SER A 99 -24.77 2.48 6.43
C SER A 99 -24.81 1.28 7.39
N PRO A 100 -25.07 0.06 6.87
CA PRO A 100 -25.11 -1.15 7.69
C PRO A 100 -23.74 -1.66 8.11
N TYR A 101 -22.68 -1.21 7.44
CA TYR A 101 -21.32 -1.63 7.74
C TYR A 101 -20.69 -0.77 8.85
N PRO A 102 -20.03 -1.39 9.85
CA PRO A 102 -19.27 -0.67 10.86
C PRO A 102 -18.13 0.12 10.22
N MET A 103 -17.74 1.22 10.88
CA MET A 103 -16.62 2.04 10.43
C MET A 103 -15.35 1.55 11.11
N LEU A 104 -14.58 0.73 10.40
CA LEU A 104 -13.39 0.08 10.95
C LEU A 104 -12.17 1.03 10.93
N PRO A 105 -11.31 1.01 11.95
CA PRO A 105 -9.96 1.60 11.87
C PRO A 105 -9.15 1.01 10.70
N VAL A 106 -8.20 1.78 10.16
CA VAL A 106 -7.39 1.37 8.98
C VAL A 106 -6.59 0.09 9.23
N ASN A 107 -5.95 -0.01 10.39
CA ASN A 107 -5.18 -1.18 10.80
C ASN A 107 -6.06 -2.43 10.99
N GLU A 108 -7.24 -2.27 11.58
CA GLU A 108 -8.20 -3.38 11.73
C GLU A 108 -8.70 -3.88 10.37
N ALA A 109 -9.05 -2.95 9.47
CA ALA A 109 -9.44 -3.31 8.10
C ALA A 109 -8.32 -4.04 7.36
N LEU A 110 -7.08 -3.54 7.42
CA LEU A 110 -5.92 -4.17 6.79
C LEU A 110 -5.64 -5.56 7.38
N ASN A 111 -5.68 -5.71 8.70
CA ASN A 111 -5.46 -7.01 9.36
C ASN A 111 -6.53 -8.02 8.93
N LEU A 112 -7.79 -7.62 8.87
CA LEU A 112 -8.88 -8.50 8.40
C LEU A 112 -8.67 -8.93 6.95
N ILE A 113 -8.23 -8.02 6.08
CA ILE A 113 -7.90 -8.32 4.67
C ILE A 113 -6.78 -9.36 4.61
N LEU A 114 -5.67 -9.15 5.31
CA LEU A 114 -4.52 -10.05 5.30
C LEU A 114 -4.82 -11.41 5.93
N GLN A 115 -5.69 -11.47 6.94
CA GLN A 115 -6.16 -12.73 7.52
C GLN A 115 -7.09 -13.51 6.57
N THR A 116 -7.80 -12.81 5.69
CA THR A 116 -8.73 -13.41 4.73
C THR A 116 -8.01 -13.89 3.48
N VAL A 117 -7.06 -13.10 2.98
CA VAL A 117 -6.33 -13.40 1.74
C VAL A 117 -5.35 -14.55 2.00
N LYS A 118 -5.45 -15.61 1.20
CA LYS A 118 -4.52 -16.74 1.22
C LYS A 118 -3.19 -16.34 0.61
N THR A 119 -2.12 -16.54 1.37
CA THR A 119 -0.75 -16.36 0.89
C THR A 119 -0.26 -17.59 0.12
N GLN A 120 0.48 -17.38 -0.97
CA GLN A 120 1.16 -18.46 -1.67
C GLN A 120 2.51 -18.75 -1.03
N GLU A 121 2.67 -19.94 -0.46
CA GLU A 121 3.94 -20.35 0.16
C GLU A 121 4.87 -21.11 -0.80
N THR A 122 4.42 -21.44 -2.02
CA THR A 122 5.16 -22.29 -2.96
C THR A 122 6.54 -21.73 -3.29
N LEU A 123 6.62 -20.46 -3.67
CA LEU A 123 7.89 -19.81 -4.00
C LEU A 123 8.76 -19.59 -2.74
N PRO A 124 8.26 -19.00 -1.64
CA PRO A 124 9.01 -18.92 -0.38
C PRO A 124 9.62 -20.27 0.07
N ASN A 125 8.84 -21.34 0.02
CA ASN A 125 9.28 -22.68 0.40
C ASN A 125 10.30 -23.25 -0.59
N LEU A 126 10.16 -22.97 -1.89
CA LEU A 126 11.17 -23.31 -2.88
C LEU A 126 12.50 -22.62 -2.56
N LEU A 127 12.50 -21.29 -2.40
CA LEU A 127 13.72 -20.50 -2.15
C LEU A 127 14.44 -20.97 -0.88
N LYS A 128 13.70 -21.19 0.21
CA LYS A 128 14.25 -21.64 1.50
C LYS A 128 14.95 -22.99 1.40
N ASN A 129 14.45 -23.89 0.55
CA ASN A 129 14.97 -25.24 0.43
C ASN A 129 15.88 -25.45 -0.80
N PHE A 130 16.03 -24.43 -1.66
CA PHE A 130 16.82 -24.53 -2.87
C PHE A 130 18.31 -24.58 -2.53
N LYS A 131 18.95 -25.67 -2.94
CA LYS A 131 20.39 -25.89 -2.78
C LYS A 131 21.08 -25.76 -4.12
N SER A 132 22.27 -25.17 -4.13
CA SER A 132 23.03 -24.99 -5.36
C SER A 132 23.35 -26.35 -6.01
N PRO A 133 23.02 -26.58 -7.28
CA PRO A 133 23.42 -27.77 -8.02
C PRO A 133 24.91 -27.78 -8.41
N VAL A 134 25.57 -26.61 -8.34
CA VAL A 134 26.93 -26.38 -8.84
C VAL A 134 27.79 -25.61 -7.84
N ASP A 135 29.10 -25.68 -8.03
CA ASP A 135 30.07 -24.82 -7.38
C ASP A 135 30.24 -23.51 -8.18
N ILE A 136 30.43 -22.39 -7.48
CA ILE A 136 30.78 -21.10 -8.06
C ILE A 136 32.05 -20.59 -7.33
N PRO A 137 33.17 -20.40 -8.03
CA PRO A 137 33.41 -20.85 -9.41
C PRO A 137 33.43 -22.39 -9.50
N PRO A 138 33.10 -22.99 -10.66
CA PRO A 138 33.05 -24.45 -10.83
C PRO A 138 34.44 -25.11 -10.94
N PHE A 139 35.50 -24.33 -10.92
CA PHE A 139 36.91 -24.73 -10.99
C PHE A 139 37.78 -23.71 -10.26
N ARG A 140 39.06 -24.03 -10.05
CA ARG A 140 40.04 -23.07 -9.54
C ARG A 140 40.25 -21.98 -10.59
N ALA A 141 39.95 -20.73 -10.26
CA ALA A 141 39.93 -19.63 -11.22
C ALA A 141 40.98 -18.57 -10.86
N SER A 142 41.60 -17.95 -11.86
CA SER A 142 42.52 -16.84 -11.64
C SER A 142 41.78 -15.61 -11.11
N ILE A 143 42.32 -14.94 -10.08
CA ILE A 143 41.79 -13.67 -9.56
C ILE A 143 42.17 -12.50 -10.45
N LYS A 144 43.34 -12.56 -11.09
CA LYS A 144 43.91 -11.48 -11.90
C LYS A 144 44.45 -11.99 -13.23
N ASP A 145 44.74 -11.08 -14.13
CA ASP A 145 45.56 -11.37 -15.31
C ASP A 145 47.01 -11.57 -14.86
N GLY A 146 47.69 -12.58 -15.39
CA GLY A 146 49.02 -12.93 -14.92
C GLY A 146 49.57 -14.21 -15.52
N TYR A 147 50.36 -14.92 -14.70
CA TYR A 147 51.03 -16.16 -15.09
C TYR A 147 50.77 -17.23 -14.05
N ALA A 148 50.07 -18.30 -14.47
CA ALA A 148 49.85 -19.49 -13.66
C ALA A 148 51.13 -20.35 -13.66
N MET A 149 51.63 -20.67 -12.48
CA MET A 149 52.89 -21.38 -12.28
C MET A 149 52.88 -22.24 -11.01
N LYS A 150 53.98 -22.96 -10.77
CA LYS A 150 54.23 -23.71 -9.52
C LYS A 150 54.91 -22.81 -8.50
N SER A 151 54.40 -22.81 -7.28
CA SER A 151 54.95 -22.09 -6.14
C SER A 151 56.23 -22.71 -5.58
N SER A 152 56.51 -23.97 -5.92
CA SER A 152 57.81 -24.62 -5.66
C SER A 152 58.94 -24.08 -6.55
N GLY A 153 58.60 -23.37 -7.62
CA GLY A 153 59.57 -22.67 -8.46
C GLY A 153 60.19 -21.45 -7.77
N PHE A 154 60.62 -20.48 -8.57
CA PHE A 154 61.43 -19.35 -8.11
C PHE A 154 61.08 -18.08 -8.90
N SER A 155 61.31 -16.90 -8.30
CA SER A 155 61.31 -15.62 -9.02
C SER A 155 62.38 -15.61 -10.14
N GLY A 156 62.22 -14.80 -11.16
CA GLY A 156 63.12 -14.74 -12.32
C GLY A 156 62.50 -15.28 -13.59
N SER A 157 63.35 -15.71 -14.54
CA SER A 157 62.90 -15.99 -15.90
C SER A 157 62.06 -17.27 -16.00
N LYS A 158 60.89 -17.17 -16.62
CA LYS A 158 59.97 -18.27 -16.94
C LYS A 158 59.60 -18.27 -18.42
N LYS A 159 59.52 -19.46 -19.00
CA LYS A 159 59.05 -19.68 -20.37
C LYS A 159 57.52 -19.71 -20.41
N VAL A 160 56.93 -18.93 -21.31
CA VAL A 160 55.48 -18.89 -21.51
C VAL A 160 55.09 -19.98 -22.52
N ILE A 161 54.54 -21.08 -22.01
CA ILE A 161 54.25 -22.29 -22.81
C ILE A 161 52.83 -22.33 -23.36
N GLY A 162 51.92 -21.52 -22.82
CA GLY A 162 50.55 -21.44 -23.30
C GLY A 162 49.81 -20.22 -22.77
N TYR A 163 48.58 -20.08 -23.27
CA TYR A 163 47.66 -18.98 -22.97
C TYR A 163 46.34 -19.58 -22.54
N ILE A 164 45.75 -19.05 -21.48
CA ILE A 164 44.48 -19.54 -20.94
C ILE A 164 43.55 -18.36 -20.76
N SER A 165 42.44 -18.39 -21.49
CA SER A 165 41.38 -17.40 -21.43
C SER A 165 40.17 -17.94 -20.68
N ALA A 166 39.29 -17.03 -20.25
CA ALA A 166 37.99 -17.43 -19.72
C ALA A 166 37.19 -18.17 -20.80
N GLY A 167 36.68 -19.36 -20.44
CA GLY A 167 35.96 -20.25 -21.36
C GLY A 167 36.80 -21.39 -21.95
N ASP A 168 38.12 -21.36 -21.79
CA ASP A 168 39.00 -22.46 -22.21
C ASP A 168 38.83 -23.71 -21.31
N SER A 169 39.30 -24.85 -21.79
CA SER A 169 39.34 -26.09 -21.00
C SER A 169 40.43 -26.05 -19.94
N ILE A 170 40.22 -26.77 -18.83
CA ILE A 170 41.24 -26.92 -17.79
C ILE A 170 42.40 -27.75 -18.33
N ILE A 171 43.61 -27.19 -18.31
CA ILE A 171 44.82 -27.91 -18.71
C ILE A 171 45.22 -28.91 -17.61
N SER A 172 45.34 -30.18 -18.00
CA SER A 172 45.74 -31.28 -17.11
C SER A 172 47.21 -31.65 -17.21
N ASP A 173 47.88 -31.25 -18.30
CA ASP A 173 49.29 -31.57 -18.54
C ASP A 173 50.19 -30.95 -17.47
N ASP A 174 51.27 -31.66 -17.15
CA ASP A 174 52.31 -31.15 -16.25
C ASP A 174 53.28 -30.22 -17.00
N PHE A 175 53.98 -29.38 -16.26
CA PHE A 175 54.94 -28.41 -16.79
C PHE A 175 56.07 -28.15 -15.79
N GLU A 176 57.23 -27.69 -16.26
CA GLU A 176 58.42 -27.54 -15.42
C GLU A 176 58.36 -26.29 -14.52
N GLU A 177 59.20 -26.22 -13.48
CA GLU A 177 59.23 -25.09 -12.53
C GLU A 177 59.70 -23.77 -13.17
N ASP A 178 60.38 -23.84 -14.31
CA ASP A 178 60.79 -22.70 -15.14
C ASP A 178 59.79 -22.38 -16.27
N GLU A 179 58.63 -23.04 -16.29
CA GLU A 179 57.54 -22.80 -17.26
C GLU A 179 56.30 -22.20 -16.60
N CYS A 180 55.50 -21.46 -17.37
CA CYS A 180 54.25 -20.86 -16.91
C CYS A 180 53.24 -20.71 -18.06
N TYR A 181 51.98 -20.58 -17.69
CA TYR A 181 50.89 -20.23 -18.60
C TYR A 181 50.50 -18.78 -18.39
N LYS A 182 50.45 -17.97 -19.46
CA LYS A 182 49.78 -16.68 -19.37
C LYS A 182 48.29 -16.93 -19.18
N ILE A 183 47.69 -16.34 -18.16
CA ILE A 183 46.32 -16.60 -17.76
C ILE A 183 45.56 -15.30 -17.57
N ASN A 184 44.33 -15.26 -18.06
CA ASN A 184 43.43 -14.12 -17.85
C ASN A 184 42.58 -14.32 -16.59
N THR A 185 42.05 -13.23 -16.08
CA THR A 185 41.10 -13.17 -14.96
C THR A 185 39.90 -14.07 -15.23
N GLY A 186 39.53 -14.89 -14.25
CA GLY A 186 38.41 -15.83 -14.33
C GLY A 186 38.67 -17.09 -15.17
N ALA A 187 39.83 -17.21 -15.80
CA ALA A 187 40.21 -18.42 -16.53
C ALA A 187 40.53 -19.59 -15.58
N PRO A 188 40.33 -20.85 -16.02
CA PRO A 188 40.65 -22.01 -15.22
C PRO A 188 42.17 -22.15 -15.01
N VAL A 189 42.59 -22.25 -13.76
CA VAL A 189 43.99 -22.51 -13.41
C VAL A 189 44.33 -23.96 -13.77
N PRO A 190 45.47 -24.23 -14.46
CA PRO A 190 45.94 -25.58 -14.72
C PRO A 190 46.00 -26.45 -13.46
N LEU A 191 45.76 -27.75 -13.60
CA LEU A 191 45.72 -28.67 -12.45
C LEU A 191 47.06 -28.72 -11.69
N LYS A 192 48.17 -28.48 -12.38
CA LYS A 192 49.53 -28.53 -11.83
C LYS A 192 50.08 -27.16 -11.41
N ALA A 193 49.33 -26.07 -11.63
CA ALA A 193 49.67 -24.74 -11.14
C ALA A 193 48.99 -24.50 -9.78
N ASP A 194 49.71 -23.91 -8.83
CA ASP A 194 49.21 -23.59 -7.49
C ASP A 194 49.35 -22.12 -7.10
N CYS A 195 49.81 -21.27 -8.01
CA CYS A 195 49.76 -19.82 -7.86
C CYS A 195 49.59 -19.10 -9.21
N VAL A 196 49.10 -17.86 -9.14
CA VAL A 196 49.12 -16.90 -10.24
C VAL A 196 49.89 -15.67 -9.79
N VAL A 197 50.85 -15.22 -10.59
CA VAL A 197 51.53 -13.93 -10.38
C VAL A 197 50.96 -12.91 -11.35
N GLN A 198 50.45 -11.79 -10.84
CA GLN A 198 49.83 -10.73 -11.64
C GLN A 198 50.81 -10.11 -12.63
N VAL A 199 50.31 -9.59 -13.76
CA VAL A 199 51.14 -8.99 -14.83
C VAL A 199 52.06 -7.89 -14.29
N GLU A 200 51.59 -7.08 -13.36
CA GLU A 200 52.33 -5.95 -12.77
C GLU A 200 53.59 -6.38 -12.00
N ASP A 201 53.61 -7.61 -11.49
CA ASP A 201 54.76 -8.21 -10.81
C ASP A 201 55.66 -9.00 -11.77
N THR A 202 55.59 -8.67 -13.06
CA THR A 202 56.39 -9.31 -14.09
C THR A 202 56.99 -8.30 -15.07
N LYS A 203 58.02 -8.75 -15.79
CA LYS A 203 58.61 -7.99 -16.89
C LYS A 203 58.74 -8.89 -18.11
N LEU A 204 58.13 -8.50 -19.22
CA LEU A 204 58.25 -9.22 -20.48
C LEU A 204 59.69 -9.15 -21.01
N LEU A 205 60.33 -10.31 -21.18
CA LEU A 205 61.71 -10.39 -21.67
C LEU A 205 61.79 -10.65 -23.17
N LYS A 206 60.87 -11.47 -23.70
CA LYS A 206 60.91 -11.88 -25.10
C LYS A 206 59.53 -12.23 -25.63
N THR A 207 59.28 -11.86 -26.90
CA THR A 207 58.12 -12.27 -27.69
C THR A 207 58.53 -13.18 -28.85
N LYS A 208 57.63 -14.07 -29.24
CA LYS A 208 57.68 -14.88 -30.45
C LYS A 208 57.36 -14.01 -31.67
N LYS A 209 57.72 -14.50 -32.86
CA LYS A 209 57.47 -13.81 -34.14
C LYS A 209 55.98 -13.52 -34.42
N ASN A 210 55.08 -14.30 -33.82
CA ASN A 210 53.63 -14.13 -33.94
C ASN A 210 53.03 -13.14 -32.92
N GLY A 211 53.87 -12.44 -32.14
CA GLY A 211 53.44 -11.45 -31.14
C GLY A 211 53.07 -12.03 -29.78
N GLN A 212 53.06 -13.35 -29.63
CA GLN A 212 52.87 -13.99 -28.33
C GLN A 212 54.13 -13.83 -27.46
N GLU A 213 53.95 -13.67 -26.17
CA GLU A 213 55.01 -13.76 -25.16
C GLU A 213 55.68 -15.14 -25.18
N ASP A 214 57.00 -15.13 -25.05
CA ASP A 214 57.87 -16.32 -25.06
C ASP A 214 58.56 -16.51 -23.71
N LEU A 215 59.01 -15.40 -23.12
CA LEU A 215 59.78 -15.39 -21.89
C LEU A 215 59.39 -14.17 -21.04
N VAL A 216 59.10 -14.41 -19.77
CA VAL A 216 58.74 -13.40 -18.78
C VAL A 216 59.69 -13.50 -17.58
N GLU A 217 59.96 -12.39 -16.92
CA GLU A 217 60.66 -12.34 -15.63
C GLU A 217 59.63 -12.11 -14.53
N ILE A 218 59.58 -13.03 -13.56
CA ILE A 218 58.75 -12.91 -12.37
C ILE A 218 59.53 -12.13 -11.31
N LEU A 219 59.00 -11.00 -10.84
CA LEU A 219 59.73 -10.05 -9.96
C LEU A 219 59.52 -10.33 -8.47
N VAL A 220 58.56 -11.19 -8.12
CA VAL A 220 58.19 -11.53 -6.75
C VAL A 220 58.29 -13.04 -6.52
N GLU A 221 58.56 -13.46 -5.30
CA GLU A 221 58.55 -14.89 -4.97
C GLU A 221 57.14 -15.48 -5.09
N PRO A 222 56.95 -16.57 -5.87
CA PRO A 222 55.66 -17.21 -6.01
C PRO A 222 55.23 -17.84 -4.68
N LYS A 223 53.96 -17.67 -4.32
CA LYS A 223 53.40 -18.22 -3.07
C LYS A 223 52.22 -19.11 -3.39
N LYS A 224 52.13 -20.25 -2.72
CA LYS A 224 51.00 -21.16 -2.85
C LYS A 224 49.67 -20.42 -2.62
N ASP A 225 48.69 -20.73 -3.46
CA ASP A 225 47.33 -20.19 -3.51
C ASP A 225 47.24 -18.68 -3.79
N LEU A 226 48.36 -18.02 -4.17
CA LEU A 226 48.38 -16.61 -4.54
C LEU A 226 47.49 -16.37 -5.76
N ASP A 227 46.59 -15.39 -5.65
CA ASP A 227 45.68 -14.93 -6.69
C ASP A 227 44.85 -16.05 -7.37
N ILE A 228 44.51 -17.10 -6.61
CA ILE A 228 43.61 -18.19 -7.05
C ILE A 228 42.33 -18.20 -6.21
N ARG A 229 41.18 -18.22 -6.88
CA ARG A 229 39.89 -18.55 -6.27
C ARG A 229 39.71 -20.06 -6.22
N PRO A 230 39.53 -20.65 -5.02
CA PRO A 230 39.20 -22.07 -4.91
C PRO A 230 37.86 -22.40 -5.57
N LEU A 231 37.71 -23.66 -5.96
CA LEU A 231 36.41 -24.20 -6.41
C LEU A 231 35.35 -23.98 -5.32
N GLY A 232 34.18 -23.46 -5.71
CA GLY A 232 33.02 -23.30 -4.84
C GLY A 232 33.21 -22.27 -3.71
N CYS A 233 34.19 -21.37 -3.81
CA CYS A 233 34.47 -20.39 -2.76
C CYS A 233 33.36 -19.34 -2.56
N ASP A 234 32.62 -18.99 -3.62
CA ASP A 234 31.49 -18.06 -3.54
C ASP A 234 30.22 -18.79 -3.14
N LEU A 235 30.00 -19.96 -3.76
CA LEU A 235 28.84 -20.81 -3.52
C LEU A 235 29.25 -22.26 -3.75
N SER A 236 29.23 -23.07 -2.70
CA SER A 236 29.54 -24.49 -2.83
C SER A 236 28.31 -25.28 -3.28
N LYS A 237 28.53 -26.35 -4.03
CA LYS A 237 27.48 -27.29 -4.38
C LYS A 237 26.80 -27.83 -3.12
N ASN A 238 25.48 -28.00 -3.18
CA ASN A 238 24.57 -28.38 -2.10
C ASN A 238 24.43 -27.37 -0.94
N SER A 239 25.10 -26.22 -0.99
CA SER A 239 24.85 -25.13 -0.03
C SER A 239 23.55 -24.39 -0.36
N PRO A 240 22.88 -23.76 0.62
CA PRO A 240 21.70 -22.94 0.36
C PRO A 240 22.01 -21.80 -0.61
N LEU A 241 21.25 -21.68 -1.70
CA LEU A 241 21.43 -20.59 -2.67
C LEU A 241 20.91 -19.25 -2.11
N PHE A 242 19.82 -19.30 -1.33
CA PHE A 242 19.20 -18.15 -0.71
C PHE A 242 19.47 -18.15 0.80
N PRO A 243 20.28 -17.21 1.32
CA PRO A 243 20.50 -17.09 2.77
C PRO A 243 19.23 -16.72 3.53
N SER A 244 18.30 -16.03 2.86
CA SER A 244 16.97 -15.68 3.36
C SER A 244 15.98 -15.59 2.20
N VAL A 245 14.69 -15.69 2.51
CA VAL A 245 13.64 -15.54 1.50
C VAL A 245 13.55 -14.06 1.08
N ASP A 246 13.85 -13.81 -0.19
CA ASP A 246 13.63 -12.52 -0.84
C ASP A 246 12.87 -12.75 -2.15
N LEU A 247 11.64 -12.24 -2.21
CA LEU A 247 10.77 -12.39 -3.37
C LEU A 247 11.00 -11.33 -4.45
N SER A 248 12.01 -10.47 -4.29
CA SER A 248 12.45 -9.57 -5.35
C SER A 248 12.71 -10.37 -6.64
N PRO A 249 12.02 -10.06 -7.75
CA PRO A 249 12.25 -10.75 -9.02
C PRO A 249 13.70 -10.66 -9.49
N VAL A 250 14.40 -9.57 -9.14
CA VAL A 250 15.84 -9.40 -9.43
C VAL A 250 16.65 -10.43 -8.66
N VAL A 251 16.40 -10.60 -7.37
CA VAL A 251 17.14 -11.55 -6.52
C VAL A 251 16.84 -12.98 -6.94
N VAL A 252 15.56 -13.34 -7.06
CA VAL A 252 15.16 -14.72 -7.41
C VAL A 252 15.69 -15.12 -8.79
N LYS A 253 15.46 -14.30 -9.82
CA LYS A 253 15.85 -14.67 -11.19
C LYS A 253 17.37 -14.66 -11.38
N SER A 254 18.10 -13.71 -10.79
CA SER A 254 19.55 -13.65 -10.97
C SER A 254 20.28 -14.79 -10.26
N LEU A 255 19.89 -15.11 -9.02
CA LEU A 255 20.50 -16.22 -8.28
C LEU A 255 20.12 -17.58 -8.87
N MET A 256 18.87 -17.79 -9.29
CA MET A 256 18.51 -19.03 -9.99
C MET A 256 19.31 -19.17 -11.30
N ALA A 257 19.42 -18.08 -12.08
CA ALA A 257 20.17 -18.10 -13.33
C ALA A 257 21.68 -18.36 -13.13
N SER A 258 22.28 -17.84 -12.04
CA SER A 258 23.71 -18.04 -11.77
C SER A 258 24.08 -19.51 -11.54
N VAL A 259 23.10 -20.34 -11.18
CA VAL A 259 23.27 -21.80 -11.03
C VAL A 259 22.63 -22.61 -12.17
N GLY A 260 22.22 -21.95 -13.25
CA GLY A 260 21.66 -22.61 -14.44
C GLY A 260 20.19 -23.03 -14.31
N HIS A 261 19.42 -22.40 -13.41
CA HIS A 261 18.00 -22.66 -13.21
C HIS A 261 17.12 -21.47 -13.60
N ALA A 262 15.92 -21.77 -14.09
CA ALA A 262 14.85 -20.79 -14.29
C ALA A 262 13.64 -21.20 -13.46
N VAL A 263 12.99 -20.22 -12.81
CA VAL A 263 11.79 -20.45 -12.00
C VAL A 263 10.65 -19.58 -12.53
N PRO A 264 9.50 -20.15 -12.90
CA PRO A 264 8.32 -19.37 -13.23
C PRO A 264 7.82 -18.67 -11.97
N LEU A 265 7.66 -17.35 -12.03
CA LEU A 265 7.07 -16.57 -10.95
C LEU A 265 5.58 -16.45 -11.24
N HIS A 266 4.76 -17.27 -10.60
CA HIS A 266 3.32 -17.09 -10.63
C HIS A 266 2.96 -15.88 -9.76
N LYS A 267 2.19 -14.96 -10.33
CA LYS A 267 1.67 -13.79 -9.64
C LYS A 267 0.14 -13.87 -9.64
N PRO A 268 -0.53 -13.35 -8.61
CA PRO A 268 -1.98 -13.25 -8.61
C PRO A 268 -2.45 -12.43 -9.82
N LEU A 269 -3.51 -12.91 -10.46
CA LEU A 269 -4.12 -12.25 -11.59
C LEU A 269 -5.09 -11.18 -11.08
N VAL A 270 -4.92 -9.94 -11.56
CA VAL A 270 -5.70 -8.79 -11.10
C VAL A 270 -6.45 -8.18 -12.28
N ALA A 271 -7.75 -7.99 -12.12
CA ALA A 271 -8.56 -7.16 -13.00
C ALA A 271 -8.85 -5.79 -12.37
N VAL A 272 -9.00 -4.78 -13.22
CA VAL A 272 -9.47 -3.44 -12.82
C VAL A 272 -10.80 -3.16 -13.48
N ILE A 273 -11.78 -2.76 -12.67
CA ILE A 273 -13.12 -2.39 -13.15
C ILE A 273 -13.40 -0.95 -12.72
N SER A 274 -14.09 -0.19 -13.56
CA SER A 274 -14.65 1.11 -13.20
C SER A 274 -16.14 1.08 -13.43
N THR A 275 -16.92 1.67 -12.53
CA THR A 275 -18.37 1.79 -12.68
C THR A 275 -18.77 3.25 -12.57
N GLY A 276 -19.56 3.70 -13.52
CA GLY A 276 -20.14 5.03 -13.47
C GLY A 276 -20.71 5.40 -14.82
N SER A 277 -22.01 5.69 -14.84
CA SER A 277 -22.69 6.14 -16.06
C SER A 277 -22.15 7.50 -16.56
N GLU A 278 -21.35 8.20 -15.77
CA GLU A 278 -20.68 9.45 -16.13
C GLU A 278 -19.35 9.26 -16.88
N LEU A 279 -18.81 8.05 -16.95
CA LEU A 279 -17.45 7.81 -17.41
C LEU A 279 -17.32 7.79 -18.95
N LEU A 280 -16.15 8.24 -19.42
CA LEU A 280 -15.67 8.17 -20.81
C LEU A 280 -14.28 7.51 -20.84
N ASP A 281 -13.96 6.83 -21.94
CA ASP A 281 -12.58 6.40 -22.19
C ASP A 281 -11.68 7.63 -22.39
N PRO A 282 -10.41 7.61 -21.94
CA PRO A 282 -9.47 8.71 -22.18
C PRO A 282 -9.31 9.14 -23.65
N GLN A 283 -9.64 8.28 -24.61
CA GLN A 283 -9.56 8.58 -26.05
C GLN A 283 -10.87 9.11 -26.63
N ASP A 284 -11.97 9.09 -25.87
CA ASP A 284 -13.26 9.57 -26.33
C ASP A 284 -13.31 11.11 -26.44
N TYR A 285 -14.20 11.60 -27.30
CA TYR A 285 -14.51 13.03 -27.36
C TYR A 285 -15.25 13.48 -26.09
N PRO A 286 -15.01 14.71 -25.59
CA PRO A 286 -15.73 15.23 -24.44
C PRO A 286 -17.24 15.28 -24.71
N ILE A 287 -18.02 14.73 -23.78
CA ILE A 287 -19.48 14.79 -23.79
C ILE A 287 -19.94 15.57 -22.56
N GLU A 288 -20.93 16.46 -22.73
CA GLU A 288 -21.49 17.23 -21.62
C GLU A 288 -22.04 16.30 -20.52
N GLY A 289 -21.74 16.64 -19.25
CA GLY A 289 -22.17 15.85 -18.09
C GLY A 289 -21.36 14.55 -17.85
N LYS A 290 -20.35 14.28 -18.68
CA LYS A 290 -19.46 13.13 -18.55
C LYS A 290 -18.05 13.55 -18.12
N ILE A 291 -17.29 12.62 -17.55
CA ILE A 291 -15.89 12.79 -17.14
C ILE A 291 -15.04 11.62 -17.61
N TYR A 292 -13.74 11.86 -17.81
CA TYR A 292 -12.81 10.81 -18.22
C TYR A 292 -12.45 9.86 -17.09
N ASP A 293 -12.39 8.56 -17.40
CA ASP A 293 -11.93 7.54 -16.46
C ASP A 293 -10.40 7.59 -16.26
N SER A 294 -10.00 8.38 -15.26
CA SER A 294 -8.62 8.45 -14.81
C SER A 294 -8.21 7.29 -13.89
N ASN A 295 -9.17 6.63 -13.23
CA ASN A 295 -8.86 5.65 -12.19
C ASN A 295 -8.42 4.31 -12.77
N THR A 296 -9.08 3.83 -13.84
CA THR A 296 -8.65 2.61 -14.53
C THR A 296 -7.20 2.73 -14.99
N THR A 297 -6.86 3.86 -15.63
CA THR A 297 -5.50 4.14 -16.09
C THR A 297 -4.52 4.18 -14.92
N MET A 298 -4.84 4.92 -13.85
CA MET A 298 -4.00 5.04 -12.67
C MET A 298 -3.76 3.70 -11.98
N LEU A 299 -4.81 2.91 -11.72
CA LEU A 299 -4.71 1.63 -11.01
C LEU A 299 -3.90 0.60 -11.82
N ARG A 300 -4.09 0.55 -13.14
CA ARG A 300 -3.28 -0.29 -14.03
C ARG A 300 -1.79 0.06 -13.94
N GLN A 301 -1.47 1.36 -13.97
CA GLN A 301 -0.08 1.81 -13.89
C GLN A 301 0.53 1.59 -12.50
N LEU A 302 -0.26 1.72 -11.43
CA LEU A 302 0.19 1.40 -10.07
C LEU A 302 0.49 -0.10 -9.92
N LEU A 303 -0.37 -0.99 -10.42
CA LEU A 303 -0.09 -2.43 -10.44
C LEU A 303 1.24 -2.71 -11.15
N GLN A 304 1.41 -2.16 -12.37
CA GLN A 304 2.63 -2.33 -13.16
C GLN A 304 3.87 -1.80 -12.45
N TYR A 305 3.78 -0.61 -11.84
CA TYR A 305 4.86 0.01 -11.09
C TYR A 305 5.34 -0.86 -9.92
N PHE A 306 4.41 -1.53 -9.24
CA PHE A 306 4.73 -2.48 -8.16
C PHE A 306 4.98 -3.92 -8.64
N GLY A 307 5.11 -4.12 -9.96
CA GLY A 307 5.48 -5.39 -10.57
C GLY A 307 4.34 -6.39 -10.70
N PHE A 308 3.08 -5.95 -10.65
CA PHE A 308 1.89 -6.77 -10.92
C PHE A 308 1.31 -6.45 -12.29
N GLU A 309 0.67 -7.43 -12.91
CA GLU A 309 0.02 -7.25 -14.20
C GLU A 309 -1.47 -7.03 -14.01
N CYS A 310 -2.03 -6.06 -14.72
CA CYS A 310 -3.47 -5.91 -14.85
C CYS A 310 -3.92 -6.74 -16.06
N PHE A 311 -4.56 -7.86 -15.79
CA PHE A 311 -4.94 -8.84 -16.80
C PHE A 311 -6.08 -8.33 -17.68
N VAL A 312 -7.10 -7.73 -17.08
CA VAL A 312 -8.29 -7.21 -17.78
C VAL A 312 -8.71 -5.87 -17.19
N THR A 313 -9.14 -4.95 -18.06
CA THR A 313 -9.81 -3.70 -17.69
C THR A 313 -11.23 -3.63 -18.28
N LYS A 314 -12.22 -3.20 -17.48
CA LYS A 314 -13.59 -2.97 -17.93
C LYS A 314 -14.16 -1.67 -17.34
N VAL A 315 -14.92 -0.94 -18.14
CA VAL A 315 -15.73 0.20 -17.68
C VAL A 315 -17.19 -0.18 -17.88
N LEU A 316 -17.97 -0.14 -16.81
CA LEU A 316 -19.36 -0.60 -16.78
C LEU A 316 -20.29 0.58 -16.48
N SER A 317 -21.51 0.50 -17.00
CA SER A 317 -22.57 1.43 -16.61
C SER A 317 -23.11 1.08 -15.22
N ASP A 318 -23.92 1.97 -14.62
CA ASP A 318 -24.62 1.65 -13.38
C ASP A 318 -25.86 0.79 -13.68
N ASP A 319 -25.64 -0.43 -14.17
CA ASP A 319 -26.65 -1.44 -14.43
C ASP A 319 -26.37 -2.71 -13.63
N PHE A 320 -27.39 -3.23 -12.95
CA PHE A 320 -27.22 -4.36 -12.05
C PHE A 320 -26.82 -5.64 -12.81
N GLU A 321 -27.47 -5.92 -13.95
CA GLU A 321 -27.23 -7.16 -14.70
C GLU A 321 -25.89 -7.11 -15.43
N GLU A 322 -25.51 -5.96 -16.01
CA GLU A 322 -24.18 -5.77 -16.62
C GLU A 322 -23.05 -6.01 -15.60
N VAL A 323 -23.19 -5.44 -14.40
CA VAL A 323 -22.21 -5.62 -13.31
C VAL A 323 -22.19 -7.08 -12.84
N PHE A 324 -23.35 -7.72 -12.73
CA PHE A 324 -23.46 -9.13 -12.33
C PHE A 324 -22.81 -10.07 -13.34
N GLU A 325 -23.14 -9.97 -14.63
CA GLU A 325 -22.59 -10.83 -15.68
C GLU A 325 -21.08 -10.63 -15.84
N THR A 326 -20.61 -9.37 -15.78
CA THR A 326 -19.18 -9.06 -15.86
C THR A 326 -18.42 -9.63 -14.67
N LEU A 327 -18.89 -9.40 -13.44
CA LEU A 327 -18.21 -9.94 -12.27
C LEU A 327 -18.29 -11.47 -12.21
N SER A 328 -19.40 -12.07 -12.64
CA SER A 328 -19.52 -13.53 -12.68
C SER A 328 -18.51 -14.17 -13.63
N SER A 329 -18.31 -13.59 -14.81
CA SER A 329 -17.39 -14.12 -15.83
C SER A 329 -15.92 -13.86 -15.49
N ILE A 330 -15.58 -12.67 -15.00
CA ILE A 330 -14.17 -12.30 -14.80
C ILE A 330 -13.47 -13.15 -13.73
N TYR A 331 -14.21 -13.62 -12.72
CA TYR A 331 -13.65 -14.40 -11.63
C TYR A 331 -13.23 -15.83 -12.02
N ASP A 332 -13.62 -16.30 -13.20
CA ASP A 332 -13.09 -17.54 -13.79
C ASP A 332 -11.61 -17.39 -14.18
N GLU A 333 -11.16 -16.16 -14.44
CA GLU A 333 -9.83 -15.87 -14.99
C GLU A 333 -8.91 -15.15 -14.00
N VAL A 334 -9.45 -14.45 -12.98
CA VAL A 334 -8.66 -13.61 -12.07
C VAL A 334 -8.82 -13.98 -10.60
N ASP A 335 -7.84 -13.62 -9.78
CA ASP A 335 -7.87 -13.81 -8.32
C ASP A 335 -8.39 -12.57 -7.61
N PHE A 336 -8.07 -11.39 -8.13
CA PHE A 336 -8.46 -10.09 -7.59
C PHE A 336 -9.23 -9.26 -8.61
N VAL A 337 -10.29 -8.61 -8.15
CA VAL A 337 -10.91 -7.49 -8.86
C VAL A 337 -10.75 -6.23 -8.02
N ILE A 338 -10.18 -5.18 -8.62
CA ILE A 338 -10.10 -3.83 -8.04
C ILE A 338 -11.07 -2.95 -8.81
N CYS A 339 -12.21 -2.65 -8.19
CA CYS A 339 -13.25 -1.80 -8.73
C CYS A 339 -13.08 -0.36 -8.24
N SER A 340 -13.30 0.64 -9.10
CA SER A 340 -13.41 2.04 -8.72
C SER A 340 -14.80 2.58 -9.05
N GLY A 341 -15.45 3.24 -8.09
CA GLY A 341 -16.84 3.68 -8.24
C GLY A 341 -17.85 2.64 -7.73
N GLY A 342 -19.13 3.02 -7.63
CA GLY A 342 -20.24 2.09 -7.32
C GLY A 342 -20.28 1.49 -5.90
N VAL A 343 -19.44 1.96 -4.96
CA VAL A 343 -19.18 1.31 -3.65
C VAL A 343 -19.68 2.09 -2.42
N SER A 344 -20.45 3.16 -2.63
CA SER A 344 -20.92 4.05 -1.56
C SER A 344 -22.29 3.61 -0.99
N MET A 345 -23.19 4.56 -0.77
CA MET A 345 -24.57 4.41 -0.29
C MET A 345 -25.57 5.06 -1.26
N GLY A 346 -25.22 5.19 -2.54
CA GLY A 346 -26.06 5.77 -3.57
C GLY A 346 -27.08 4.77 -4.11
N ASP A 347 -28.19 5.28 -4.65
CA ASP A 347 -29.28 4.46 -5.23
C ASP A 347 -28.84 3.65 -6.47
N LYS A 348 -27.66 3.98 -7.02
CA LYS A 348 -27.04 3.32 -8.18
C LYS A 348 -25.80 2.47 -7.83
N ASP A 349 -25.51 2.28 -6.55
CA ASP A 349 -24.35 1.50 -6.10
C ASP A 349 -24.67 -0.01 -6.08
N PHE A 350 -24.60 -0.67 -7.24
CA PHE A 350 -24.96 -2.08 -7.40
C PHE A 350 -23.87 -3.08 -6.97
N ILE A 351 -22.64 -2.62 -6.71
CA ILE A 351 -21.51 -3.50 -6.39
C ILE A 351 -21.80 -4.39 -5.17
N LYS A 352 -22.24 -3.84 -4.05
CA LYS A 352 -22.47 -4.61 -2.82
C LYS A 352 -23.61 -5.64 -2.99
N PRO A 353 -24.78 -5.28 -3.54
CA PRO A 353 -25.83 -6.24 -3.88
C PRO A 353 -25.36 -7.35 -4.84
N VAL A 354 -24.61 -7.01 -5.89
CA VAL A 354 -24.08 -7.99 -6.86
C VAL A 354 -23.12 -8.96 -6.19
N LEU A 355 -22.18 -8.47 -5.38
CA LEU A 355 -21.25 -9.32 -4.63
C LEU A 355 -22.00 -10.31 -3.71
N GLN A 356 -23.05 -9.86 -3.03
CA GLN A 356 -23.88 -10.73 -2.21
C GLN A 356 -24.59 -11.80 -3.06
N LYS A 357 -25.16 -11.43 -4.22
CA LYS A 357 -25.79 -12.37 -5.16
C LYS A 357 -24.80 -13.40 -5.70
N LEU A 358 -23.55 -13.00 -5.93
CA LEU A 358 -22.45 -13.89 -6.34
C LEU A 358 -21.90 -14.76 -5.20
N GLY A 359 -22.38 -14.58 -3.97
CA GLY A 359 -21.96 -15.34 -2.80
C GLY A 359 -20.65 -14.87 -2.17
N PHE A 360 -20.22 -13.63 -2.43
CA PHE A 360 -19.11 -13.02 -1.71
C PHE A 360 -19.53 -12.59 -0.32
N GLN A 361 -18.65 -12.82 0.65
CA GLN A 361 -18.78 -12.27 1.98
C GLN A 361 -18.18 -10.86 2.01
N LEU A 362 -19.02 -9.86 2.32
CA LEU A 362 -18.58 -8.48 2.56
C LEU A 362 -17.98 -8.37 3.96
N LEU A 363 -16.68 -8.10 4.04
CA LEU A 363 -15.89 -8.12 5.27
C LEU A 363 -15.56 -6.70 5.75
N VAL A 364 -15.25 -5.80 4.81
CA VAL A 364 -15.06 -4.38 5.07
C VAL A 364 -16.02 -3.60 4.19
N GLY A 365 -16.82 -2.70 4.77
CA GLY A 365 -17.73 -1.85 3.99
C GLY A 365 -17.51 -0.34 4.16
N ARG A 366 -16.81 0.07 5.23
CA ARG A 366 -16.36 1.45 5.47
C ARG A 366 -15.12 1.47 6.36
N VAL A 367 -14.25 2.42 6.11
CA VAL A 367 -13.01 2.63 6.89
C VAL A 367 -12.96 4.04 7.48
N ASN A 368 -12.51 4.16 8.72
CA ASN A 368 -12.31 5.40 9.45
C ASN A 368 -11.05 6.13 8.98
N MET A 369 -11.12 6.75 7.80
CA MET A 369 -9.99 7.46 7.21
C MET A 369 -10.42 8.58 6.26
N LYS A 370 -9.46 9.41 5.89
CA LYS A 370 -9.58 10.41 4.83
C LYS A 370 -8.30 10.48 3.97
N PRO A 371 -8.43 10.59 2.64
CA PRO A 371 -9.59 10.18 1.85
C PRO A 371 -9.81 8.66 1.95
N GLY A 372 -10.94 8.11 1.48
CA GLY A 372 -11.10 6.64 1.39
C GLY A 372 -12.26 5.99 2.15
N LYS A 373 -13.15 6.75 2.82
CA LYS A 373 -14.21 6.20 3.68
C LYS A 373 -15.00 5.00 3.10
N PRO A 374 -15.50 5.01 1.84
CA PRO A 374 -16.34 3.92 1.34
C PRO A 374 -15.53 2.74 0.77
N MET A 375 -14.26 2.57 1.16
CA MET A 375 -13.47 1.39 0.82
C MET A 375 -14.20 0.11 1.26
N THR A 376 -14.34 -0.82 0.33
CA THR A 376 -15.02 -2.10 0.50
C THR A 376 -14.05 -3.25 0.21
N PHE A 377 -14.13 -4.33 0.99
CA PHE A 377 -13.44 -5.58 0.73
C PHE A 377 -14.41 -6.75 0.88
N ALA A 378 -14.38 -7.67 -0.08
CA ALA A 378 -15.16 -8.90 -0.05
C ALA A 378 -14.34 -10.09 -0.55
N ALA A 379 -14.71 -11.30 -0.12
CA ALA A 379 -14.03 -12.52 -0.52
C ALA A 379 -15.01 -13.68 -0.75
N LYS A 380 -14.64 -14.59 -1.66
CA LYS A 380 -15.30 -15.87 -1.93
C LYS A 380 -14.23 -16.91 -2.25
N GLY A 381 -13.95 -17.81 -1.30
CA GLY A 381 -12.89 -18.80 -1.48
C GLY A 381 -11.52 -18.14 -1.60
N ASP A 382 -10.88 -18.27 -2.76
CA ASP A 382 -9.60 -17.64 -3.12
C ASP A 382 -9.78 -16.46 -4.10
N LYS A 383 -11.01 -15.96 -4.26
CA LYS A 383 -11.35 -14.80 -5.08
C LYS A 383 -11.65 -13.60 -4.20
N TYR A 384 -11.06 -12.45 -4.54
CA TYR A 384 -11.10 -11.24 -3.72
C TYR A 384 -11.59 -10.04 -4.51
N PHE A 385 -12.31 -9.15 -3.82
CA PHE A 385 -12.85 -7.92 -4.38
C PHE A 385 -12.43 -6.72 -3.54
N PHE A 386 -11.91 -5.69 -4.19
CA PHE A 386 -11.69 -4.36 -3.61
C PHE A 386 -12.59 -3.34 -4.28
N GLY A 387 -13.47 -2.72 -3.51
CA GLY A 387 -14.28 -1.58 -3.93
C GLY A 387 -13.64 -0.28 -3.48
N LEU A 388 -12.99 0.44 -4.39
CA LEU A 388 -12.32 1.70 -4.14
C LEU A 388 -13.27 2.88 -4.47
N PRO A 389 -13.17 4.03 -3.76
CA PRO A 389 -14.04 5.17 -4.05
C PRO A 389 -13.76 5.76 -5.44
N GLY A 390 -14.79 6.29 -6.12
CA GLY A 390 -14.66 6.88 -7.46
C GLY A 390 -13.80 8.17 -7.51
N ASN A 391 -13.63 8.87 -6.39
CA ASN A 391 -12.75 10.03 -6.33
C ASN A 391 -11.28 9.60 -6.51
N PRO A 392 -10.53 10.13 -7.50
CA PRO A 392 -9.24 9.56 -7.90
C PRO A 392 -8.19 9.45 -6.81
N VAL A 393 -8.04 10.47 -5.96
CA VAL A 393 -7.08 10.41 -4.85
C VAL A 393 -7.49 9.37 -3.82
N SER A 394 -8.81 9.20 -3.61
CA SER A 394 -9.29 8.18 -2.68
C SER A 394 -8.94 6.78 -3.18
N ALA A 395 -9.14 6.52 -4.48
CA ALA A 395 -8.70 5.27 -5.10
C ALA A 395 -7.18 5.08 -4.99
N PHE A 396 -6.39 6.13 -5.27
CA PHE A 396 -4.94 6.12 -5.12
C PHE A 396 -4.51 5.73 -3.70
N VAL A 397 -5.03 6.40 -2.67
CA VAL A 397 -4.68 6.14 -1.26
C VAL A 397 -5.14 4.74 -0.84
N CYS A 398 -6.38 4.35 -1.17
CA CYS A 398 -6.89 3.03 -0.79
C CYS A 398 -6.17 1.88 -1.51
N PHE A 399 -5.70 2.07 -2.75
CA PHE A 399 -4.86 1.09 -3.42
C PHE A 399 -3.60 0.81 -2.61
N HIS A 400 -2.86 1.86 -2.24
CA HIS A 400 -1.59 1.73 -1.52
C HIS A 400 -1.76 1.15 -0.12
N LEU A 401 -2.85 1.50 0.58
CA LEU A 401 -3.07 1.06 1.95
C LEU A 401 -3.71 -0.32 2.07
N PHE A 402 -4.41 -0.82 1.04
CA PHE A 402 -5.18 -2.05 1.13
C PHE A 402 -4.95 -3.04 -0.02
N ALA A 403 -5.21 -2.64 -1.26
CA ALA A 403 -5.12 -3.56 -2.39
C ALA A 403 -3.67 -4.03 -2.63
N LEU A 404 -2.70 -3.10 -2.62
CA LEU A 404 -1.29 -3.42 -2.81
C LEU A 404 -0.75 -4.39 -1.74
N PRO A 405 -0.96 -4.15 -0.42
CA PRO A 405 -0.60 -5.12 0.61
C PRO A 405 -1.24 -6.50 0.40
N ALA A 406 -2.51 -6.57 0.02
CA ALA A 406 -3.20 -7.83 -0.20
C ALA A 406 -2.64 -8.63 -1.40
N VAL A 407 -2.35 -7.95 -2.50
CA VAL A 407 -1.77 -8.57 -3.70
C VAL A 407 -0.34 -9.06 -3.42
N ARG A 408 0.47 -8.28 -2.68
CA ARG A 408 1.80 -8.71 -2.21
C ARG A 408 1.71 -9.92 -1.28
N TRP A 409 0.79 -9.88 -0.33
CA TRP A 409 0.56 -10.97 0.61
C TRP A 409 0.16 -12.26 -0.10
N CYS A 410 -0.75 -12.18 -1.06
CA CYS A 410 -1.12 -13.32 -1.90
C CYS A 410 0.08 -13.89 -2.67
N SER A 411 1.02 -13.03 -3.07
CA SER A 411 2.26 -13.44 -3.76
C SER A 411 3.34 -14.04 -2.85
N GLY A 412 3.06 -14.25 -1.56
CA GLY A 412 3.99 -14.89 -0.62
C GLY A 412 4.91 -13.93 0.14
N TRP A 413 4.71 -12.61 0.01
CA TRP A 413 5.54 -11.62 0.71
C TRP A 413 5.35 -11.76 2.23
N THR A 414 6.38 -11.47 3.01
CA THR A 414 6.21 -11.38 4.47
C THR A 414 5.30 -10.21 4.80
N GLN A 415 4.57 -10.32 5.91
CA GLN A 415 3.58 -9.32 6.30
C GLN A 415 4.19 -7.90 6.37
N GLU A 416 5.41 -7.77 6.89
CA GLU A 416 6.13 -6.49 7.03
C GLU A 416 6.44 -5.86 5.66
N LYS A 417 6.78 -6.68 4.66
CA LYS A 417 7.10 -6.21 3.31
C LYS A 417 5.86 -6.00 2.43
N CYS A 418 4.67 -6.41 2.87
CA CYS A 418 3.43 -6.16 2.13
C CYS A 418 3.07 -4.67 2.12
N MET A 419 3.28 -3.99 3.23
CA MET A 419 2.97 -2.56 3.40
C MET A 419 4.02 -1.68 2.71
N LEU A 420 3.68 -0.40 2.50
CA LEU A 420 4.67 0.60 2.15
C LEU A 420 5.63 0.85 3.33
N PRO A 421 6.92 1.08 3.09
CA PRO A 421 7.83 1.53 4.14
C PRO A 421 7.29 2.79 4.81
N VAL A 422 7.38 2.84 6.14
CA VAL A 422 6.98 4.02 6.92
C VAL A 422 8.23 4.66 7.51
N VAL A 423 8.42 5.94 7.23
CA VAL A 423 9.51 6.76 7.76
C VAL A 423 8.96 7.86 8.66
N GLN A 424 9.79 8.39 9.55
CA GLN A 424 9.45 9.59 10.32
C GLN A 424 9.87 10.82 9.54
N VAL A 425 8.97 11.80 9.47
CA VAL A 425 9.20 13.07 8.77
C VAL A 425 8.84 14.24 9.68
N ILE A 426 9.55 15.35 9.51
CA ILE A 426 9.29 16.62 10.20
C ILE A 426 8.39 17.47 9.31
N LEU A 427 7.21 17.84 9.78
CA LEU A 427 6.28 18.65 9.00
C LEU A 427 6.81 20.08 8.81
N GLU A 428 6.81 20.60 7.58
CA GLU A 428 7.21 21.99 7.28
C GLU A 428 6.03 22.97 7.28
N ASN A 429 4.82 22.48 7.06
CA ASN A 429 3.63 23.31 7.00
C ASN A 429 3.34 23.97 8.36
N GLN A 430 3.19 25.29 8.38
CA GLN A 430 2.98 26.08 9.60
C GLN A 430 1.79 25.60 10.44
N SER A 431 0.66 25.34 9.79
CA SER A 431 -0.53 24.72 10.40
C SER A 431 -1.28 23.90 9.36
N VAL A 432 -1.71 22.71 9.77
CA VAL A 432 -2.57 21.81 9.00
C VAL A 432 -3.76 21.40 9.88
N PRO A 433 -5.00 21.85 9.56
CA PRO A 433 -6.18 21.47 10.33
C PRO A 433 -6.41 19.95 10.30
N LEU A 434 -6.60 19.33 11.46
CA LEU A 434 -6.86 17.88 11.55
C LEU A 434 -8.32 17.56 11.26
N ASP A 435 -8.62 16.48 10.54
CA ASP A 435 -9.98 15.98 10.33
C ASP A 435 -10.44 15.16 11.56
N PRO A 436 -11.74 15.01 11.84
CA PRO A 436 -12.22 14.06 12.85
C PRO A 436 -11.77 12.61 12.61
N ARG A 437 -11.29 12.29 11.41
CA ARG A 437 -10.73 10.98 11.04
C ARG A 437 -9.23 11.12 10.79
N PRO A 438 -8.45 10.05 10.95
CA PRO A 438 -7.07 10.01 10.48
C PRO A 438 -7.01 10.37 8.99
N GLU A 439 -6.02 11.18 8.61
CA GLU A 439 -5.87 11.68 7.25
C GLU A 439 -4.51 11.30 6.64
N TYR A 440 -4.52 10.87 5.38
CA TYR A 440 -3.34 10.46 4.62
C TYR A 440 -3.05 11.51 3.55
N MET A 441 -2.19 12.47 3.86
CA MET A 441 -1.91 13.61 2.98
C MET A 441 -0.68 13.37 2.12
N ARG A 442 -0.76 13.77 0.84
CA ARG A 442 0.37 13.68 -0.10
C ARG A 442 1.39 14.77 0.21
N ALA A 443 2.67 14.43 0.29
CA ALA A 443 3.75 15.39 0.55
C ALA A 443 5.00 15.13 -0.29
N THR A 444 5.76 16.18 -0.59
CA THR A 444 7.15 16.11 -1.09
C THR A 444 8.11 16.01 0.10
N ILE A 445 9.27 15.38 -0.11
CA ILE A 445 10.32 15.27 0.91
C ILE A 445 11.58 16.04 0.52
N THR A 446 12.07 16.83 1.48
CA THR A 446 13.40 17.44 1.44
C THR A 446 14.27 16.79 2.52
N SER A 447 15.44 16.29 2.16
CA SER A 447 16.45 15.82 3.12
C SER A 447 17.36 16.98 3.48
N ARG A 448 17.30 17.49 4.71
CA ARG A 448 18.17 18.57 5.22
C ARG A 448 19.02 18.04 6.36
N ASN A 449 20.35 18.10 6.24
CA ASN A 449 21.29 17.60 7.26
C ASN A 449 20.98 16.16 7.75
N GLY A 450 20.53 15.28 6.85
CA GLY A 450 20.15 13.90 7.16
C GLY A 450 18.78 13.70 7.83
N GLN A 451 17.99 14.77 8.00
CA GLN A 451 16.61 14.69 8.48
C GLN A 451 15.63 14.87 7.32
N LEU A 452 14.52 14.13 7.36
CA LEU A 452 13.47 14.18 6.34
C LEU A 452 12.41 15.20 6.73
N TYR A 453 12.20 16.19 5.89
CA TYR A 453 11.19 17.22 6.03
C TYR A 453 10.09 17.00 5.00
N ALA A 454 8.83 17.03 5.45
CA ALA A 454 7.67 16.84 4.59
C ALA A 454 6.89 18.14 4.40
N SER A 455 6.60 18.47 3.15
CA SER A 455 5.75 19.58 2.77
C SER A 455 4.51 19.07 2.05
N ILE A 456 3.33 19.30 2.64
CA ILE A 456 2.04 18.87 2.08
C ILE A 456 1.83 19.55 0.72
N THR A 457 1.51 18.73 -0.29
CA THR A 457 1.34 19.17 -1.67
C THR A 457 0.03 19.93 -1.88
N GLY A 458 0.10 21.24 -2.13
CA GLY A 458 -1.03 22.04 -2.60
C GLY A 458 -2.38 21.75 -1.93
N ASN A 459 -3.45 21.66 -2.72
CA ASN A 459 -4.79 21.36 -2.22
C ASN A 459 -5.03 19.84 -2.15
N GLN A 460 -5.40 19.35 -0.96
CA GLN A 460 -5.63 17.93 -0.65
C GLN A 460 -7.02 17.39 -1.01
N MET A 461 -7.84 18.12 -1.79
CA MET A 461 -9.14 17.64 -2.29
C MET A 461 -9.04 16.24 -2.92
N SER A 462 -9.99 15.37 -2.59
CA SER A 462 -9.96 13.95 -3.00
C SER A 462 -10.28 13.72 -4.48
N SER A 463 -10.90 14.69 -5.14
CA SER A 463 -11.13 14.68 -6.59
C SER A 463 -9.94 15.21 -7.40
N ARG A 464 -9.01 15.94 -6.75
CA ARG A 464 -7.91 16.62 -7.45
C ARG A 464 -6.74 15.68 -7.68
N LEU A 465 -6.78 14.90 -8.75
CA LEU A 465 -5.71 13.94 -9.08
C LEU A 465 -4.33 14.59 -9.21
N GLN A 466 -4.24 15.82 -9.73
CA GLN A 466 -2.98 16.57 -9.89
C GLN A 466 -2.11 16.65 -8.62
N SER A 467 -2.72 16.56 -7.44
CA SER A 467 -2.01 16.53 -6.15
C SER A 467 -1.05 15.34 -5.95
N ILE A 468 -1.12 14.29 -6.78
CA ILE A 468 -0.14 13.21 -6.74
C ILE A 468 1.20 13.58 -7.39
N VAL A 469 1.24 14.67 -8.18
CA VAL A 469 2.48 15.13 -8.81
C VAL A 469 3.45 15.59 -7.73
N GLY A 470 4.62 14.94 -7.69
CA GLY A 470 5.63 15.17 -6.65
C GLY A 470 5.27 14.57 -5.28
N ALA A 471 4.21 13.76 -5.19
CA ALA A 471 3.90 13.07 -3.94
C ALA A 471 4.92 11.94 -3.70
N ASP A 472 5.85 12.19 -2.80
CA ASP A 472 6.88 11.25 -2.37
C ASP A 472 6.35 10.30 -1.28
N VAL A 473 5.49 10.83 -0.41
CA VAL A 473 4.94 10.11 0.73
C VAL A 473 3.45 10.42 0.97
N LEU A 474 2.79 9.55 1.72
CA LEU A 474 1.54 9.84 2.43
C LEU A 474 1.86 10.10 3.90
N VAL A 475 1.79 11.35 4.35
CA VAL A 475 1.92 11.74 5.77
C VAL A 475 0.65 11.31 6.52
N HIS A 476 0.83 10.63 7.64
CA HIS A 476 -0.26 10.12 8.48
C HIS A 476 -0.58 11.14 9.55
N LEU A 477 -1.65 11.89 9.34
CA LEU A 477 -2.17 12.82 10.33
C LEU A 477 -3.14 12.11 11.28
N PRO A 478 -3.00 12.32 12.60
CA PRO A 478 -3.94 11.76 13.57
C PRO A 478 -5.32 12.40 13.43
N ALA A 479 -6.34 11.73 13.98
CA ALA A 479 -7.65 12.33 14.13
C ALA A 479 -7.61 13.55 15.07
N ARG A 480 -8.45 14.54 14.79
CA ARG A 480 -8.70 15.69 15.65
C ARG A 480 -9.16 15.24 17.04
N THR A 481 -8.57 15.83 18.08
CA THR A 481 -9.06 15.74 19.46
C THR A 481 -9.48 17.13 19.95
N GLU A 482 -10.11 17.20 21.12
CA GLU A 482 -10.45 18.48 21.75
C GLU A 482 -9.22 19.35 22.02
N THR A 483 -8.08 18.71 22.30
CA THR A 483 -6.82 19.37 22.67
C THR A 483 -5.85 19.55 21.49
N LYS A 484 -5.99 18.74 20.42
CA LYS A 484 -5.17 18.82 19.21
C LYS A 484 -6.07 18.98 17.98
N THR A 485 -6.19 20.23 17.53
CA THR A 485 -7.04 20.61 16.38
C THR A 485 -6.28 20.77 15.06
N GLU A 486 -4.96 20.93 15.14
CA GLU A 486 -4.05 21.14 14.01
C GLU A 486 -2.72 20.40 14.25
N ALA A 487 -2.06 20.00 13.17
CA ALA A 487 -0.64 19.66 13.16
C ALA A 487 0.18 20.91 12.80
N LYS A 488 1.38 21.03 13.37
CA LYS A 488 2.22 22.25 13.24
C LYS A 488 3.58 21.93 12.66
N ALA A 489 4.23 22.97 12.14
CA ALA A 489 5.62 22.86 11.70
C ALA A 489 6.49 22.33 12.86
N GLY A 490 7.35 21.36 12.57
CA GLY A 490 8.17 20.66 13.55
C GLY A 490 7.54 19.39 14.14
N ASP A 491 6.24 19.14 13.94
CA ASP A 491 5.63 17.86 14.33
C ASP A 491 6.32 16.70 13.60
N ILE A 492 6.71 15.67 14.36
CA ILE A 492 7.25 14.42 13.80
C ILE A 492 6.09 13.47 13.55
N LEU A 493 5.89 13.09 12.29
CA LEU A 493 4.76 12.28 11.85
C LEU A 493 5.26 11.08 11.04
N PRO A 494 4.56 9.92 11.11
CA PRO A 494 4.84 8.81 10.23
C PRO A 494 4.38 9.14 8.81
N ALA A 495 5.12 8.66 7.81
CA ALA A 495 4.76 8.82 6.41
C ALA A 495 5.07 7.55 5.60
N SER A 496 4.09 7.07 4.83
CA SER A 496 4.26 5.93 3.92
C SER A 496 4.95 6.37 2.63
N VAL A 497 6.06 5.73 2.29
CA VAL A 497 6.85 6.02 1.09
C VAL A 497 6.15 5.47 -0.15
N LEU A 498 5.86 6.35 -1.13
CA LEU A 498 5.12 6.01 -2.34
C LEU A 498 6.03 5.54 -3.49
N ARG A 499 7.28 5.98 -3.52
CA ARG A 499 8.23 5.77 -4.64
C ARG A 499 9.64 5.47 -4.15
N TYR A 500 10.46 4.81 -4.96
CA TYR A 500 11.83 4.44 -4.56
C TYR A 500 12.78 5.65 -4.48
N ASP A 501 12.48 6.72 -5.22
CA ASP A 501 13.22 7.98 -5.31
C ASP A 501 12.49 9.10 -4.55
N PHE A 502 11.98 8.79 -3.36
CA PHE A 502 11.09 9.66 -2.57
C PHE A 502 11.76 10.92 -1.99
N ILE A 503 13.02 11.22 -2.28
CA ILE A 503 13.66 12.46 -1.83
C ILE A 503 13.69 13.42 -3.01
N THR A 504 12.81 14.41 -2.98
CA THR A 504 12.73 15.45 -4.01
C THR A 504 13.96 16.36 -4.01
N LYS A 505 14.49 16.70 -2.83
CA LYS A 505 15.61 17.65 -2.70
C LYS A 505 16.54 17.29 -1.55
N TYR A 506 17.83 17.55 -1.73
CA TYR A 506 18.85 17.50 -0.67
C TYR A 506 19.33 18.92 -0.35
N GLU A 507 19.37 19.27 0.93
CA GLU A 507 19.78 20.59 1.47
C GLU A 507 20.86 20.48 2.55
#